data_AF-A0A7V5PRB5-F1
#
_entry.id   AF-A0A7V5PRB5-F1
#
_cell.length_a   1.000
_cell.length_b   1.000
_cell.length_c   1.000
_cell.angle_alpha   90.00
_cell.angle_beta   90.00
_cell.angle_gamma   90.00
#
_symmetry.space_group_name_H-M   'P 1'
#
loop_
_entity.id
_entity.type
_entity.pdbx_description
1 polymer ?
#
loop_
_entity_poly.entity_id
_entity_poly.type
_entity_poly.pdbx_seq_one_letter_code
_entity_poly.pdbx_strand_id
1 'polypeptide(L)'
;MRYVVLFLLGLFLVMCSRNNEPERKAKMDQLNERINKFVETKLTYDHNLLNERQKKVVEKLYKASKIVDEIYLDQVYSRNKEIRAQLQSSDDPLDKLTLEYFNIMFGPFDRLDHNKPFYGTQEKPLGANFYPEDMTKQELEQWIKDHPEDEKAFTSEFTVIRRQDGKLMAIPYSEYYKGQLTLMSNLLKEAAQYADNPSLKRYLLTRAEAFLTNDYFESDMAWMDLKDNLIEVVIGPYEVYEDE
;
A
#
# COMPACT_ATOMS: atom_id res chain seq x y z
N MET A 1 -78.44 0.26 8.98
CA MET A 1 -77.65 1.38 9.53
C MET A 1 -76.51 0.80 10.34
N ARG A 2 -75.27 1.21 10.06
CA ARG A 2 -74.02 1.02 10.83
C ARG A 2 -73.28 -0.33 10.78
N TYR A 3 -72.15 -0.28 10.06
CA TYR A 3 -70.78 -0.73 10.39
C TYR A 3 -70.56 -2.08 11.09
N VAL A 4 -69.74 -2.96 10.49
CA VAL A 4 -68.36 -3.27 10.94
C VAL A 4 -67.58 -3.83 9.73
N VAL A 5 -66.65 -3.04 9.19
CA VAL A 5 -65.55 -3.51 8.33
C VAL A 5 -64.32 -3.50 9.25
N LEU A 6 -63.85 -4.68 9.67
CA LEU A 6 -62.68 -4.80 10.52
C LEU A 6 -61.48 -5.27 9.69
N PHE A 7 -60.56 -4.33 9.48
CA PHE A 7 -59.11 -4.46 9.36
C PHE A 7 -58.53 -5.85 9.06
N LEU A 8 -58.10 -6.04 7.81
CA LEU A 8 -57.11 -7.03 7.39
C LEU A 8 -56.10 -6.34 6.46
N LEU A 9 -55.32 -5.42 7.02
CA LEU A 9 -54.17 -4.82 6.33
C LEU A 9 -53.11 -4.46 7.36
N GLY A 10 -52.08 -5.28 7.46
CA GLY A 10 -50.91 -4.92 8.27
C GLY A 10 -50.11 -6.12 8.75
N LEU A 11 -49.49 -6.88 7.84
CA LEU A 11 -48.33 -7.74 8.17
C LEU A 11 -47.68 -8.29 6.89
N PHE A 12 -47.04 -7.42 6.10
CA PHE A 12 -46.22 -7.87 4.95
C PHE A 12 -44.98 -7.00 4.70
N LEU A 13 -44.37 -6.43 5.76
CA LEU A 13 -43.18 -5.56 5.60
C LEU A 13 -41.98 -5.92 6.51
N VAL A 14 -41.91 -7.13 7.09
CA VAL A 14 -40.75 -7.55 7.91
C VAL A 14 -40.15 -8.89 7.46
N MET A 15 -39.99 -9.08 6.14
CA MET A 15 -39.46 -10.35 5.61
C MET A 15 -38.28 -10.22 4.64
N CYS A 16 -37.71 -9.02 4.48
CA CYS A 16 -36.53 -8.81 3.63
C CYS A 16 -35.21 -8.61 4.38
N SER A 17 -35.18 -8.54 5.72
CA SER A 17 -33.91 -8.39 6.47
C SER A 17 -33.35 -9.68 7.09
N ARG A 18 -34.13 -10.76 7.17
CA ARG A 18 -33.73 -12.01 7.85
C ARG A 18 -32.99 -13.03 6.98
N ASN A 19 -32.95 -12.87 5.66
CA ASN A 19 -32.42 -13.91 4.76
C ASN A 19 -30.89 -13.92 4.61
N ASN A 20 -30.17 -12.89 5.06
CA ASN A 20 -28.71 -12.79 4.86
C ASN A 20 -27.88 -13.06 6.13
N GLU A 21 -28.51 -13.34 7.28
CA GLU A 21 -27.77 -13.60 8.53
C GLU A 21 -26.86 -14.84 8.49
N PRO A 22 -27.29 -16.00 7.94
CA PRO A 22 -26.43 -17.17 7.87
C PRO A 22 -25.20 -16.98 6.97
N GLU A 23 -25.39 -16.32 5.82
CA GLU A 23 -24.31 -16.02 4.88
C GLU A 23 -23.31 -15.02 5.47
N ARG A 24 -23.81 -13.96 6.11
CA ARG A 24 -22.98 -12.96 6.80
C ARG A 24 -22.15 -13.60 7.90
N LYS A 25 -22.75 -14.47 8.72
CA LYS A 25 -22.04 -15.19 9.78
C LYS A 25 -20.94 -16.09 9.19
N ALA A 26 -21.25 -16.86 8.14
CA ALA A 26 -20.26 -17.71 7.48
C ALA A 26 -19.06 -16.90 6.94
N LYS A 27 -19.31 -15.72 6.36
CA LYS A 27 -18.24 -14.83 5.89
C LYS A 27 -17.37 -14.28 7.02
N MET A 28 -17.99 -13.90 8.15
CA MET A 28 -17.24 -13.48 9.35
C MET A 28 -16.38 -14.63 9.90
N ASP A 29 -16.92 -15.85 9.99
CA ASP A 29 -16.19 -17.02 10.47
C ASP A 29 -14.98 -17.32 9.57
N GLN A 30 -15.15 -17.24 8.24
CA GLN A 30 -14.05 -17.38 7.27
C GLN A 30 -12.97 -16.31 7.41
N LEU A 31 -13.36 -15.03 7.58
CA LEU A 31 -12.40 -13.94 7.78
C LEU A 31 -11.62 -14.13 9.09
N ASN A 32 -12.30 -14.50 10.18
CA ASN A 32 -11.65 -14.80 11.45
C ASN A 32 -10.63 -15.94 11.32
N GLU A 33 -11.00 -17.04 10.64
CA GLU A 33 -10.08 -18.15 10.40
C GLU A 33 -8.82 -17.68 9.63
N ARG A 34 -9.02 -16.85 8.61
CA ARG A 34 -7.94 -16.29 7.81
C ARG A 34 -7.04 -15.32 8.58
N ILE A 35 -7.62 -14.42 9.36
CA ILE A 35 -6.89 -13.48 10.24
C ILE A 35 -6.06 -14.28 11.26
N ASN A 36 -6.64 -15.33 11.86
CA ASN A 36 -5.97 -16.16 12.87
C ASN A 36 -4.75 -16.95 12.35
N LYS A 37 -4.51 -16.99 11.03
CA LYS A 37 -3.24 -17.49 10.46
C LYS A 37 -2.07 -16.54 10.75
N PHE A 38 -2.34 -15.27 11.02
CA PHE A 38 -1.37 -14.24 11.38
C PHE A 38 -1.38 -14.04 12.90
N VAL A 39 -0.47 -14.74 13.59
CA VAL A 39 -0.38 -14.68 15.05
C VAL A 39 0.09 -13.28 15.50
N GLU A 40 -0.77 -12.57 16.23
CA GLU A 40 -0.43 -11.27 16.79
C GLU A 40 0.77 -11.40 17.73
N THR A 41 1.86 -10.71 17.39
CA THR A 41 3.10 -10.70 18.16
C THR A 41 3.54 -9.27 18.39
N LYS A 42 3.73 -8.90 19.65
CA LYS A 42 4.22 -7.57 20.01
C LYS A 42 5.71 -7.44 19.68
N LEU A 43 6.02 -6.74 18.60
CA LEU A 43 7.39 -6.35 18.28
C LEU A 43 7.84 -5.21 19.21
N THR A 44 8.96 -5.40 19.89
CA THR A 44 9.57 -4.42 20.80
C THR A 44 11.06 -4.30 20.50
N TYR A 45 11.70 -3.25 21.02
CA TYR A 45 13.15 -3.09 20.98
C TYR A 45 13.63 -2.52 22.33
N ASP A 46 14.90 -2.72 22.66
CA ASP A 46 15.47 -2.16 23.88
C ASP A 46 15.71 -0.65 23.72
N HIS A 47 14.86 0.14 24.39
CA HIS A 47 14.90 1.61 24.36
C HIS A 47 16.17 2.19 24.99
N ASN A 48 16.92 1.42 25.79
CA ASN A 48 18.14 1.88 26.44
C ASN A 48 19.36 1.88 25.49
N LEU A 49 19.25 1.23 24.33
CA LEU A 49 20.31 1.24 23.32
C LEU A 49 20.49 2.62 22.69
N LEU A 50 19.43 3.43 22.64
CA LEU A 50 19.39 4.71 21.93
C LEU A 50 19.56 5.89 22.89
N ASN A 51 20.45 6.81 22.55
CA ASN A 51 20.49 8.12 23.17
C ASN A 51 19.34 9.03 22.67
N GLU A 52 19.18 10.21 23.29
CA GLU A 52 18.07 11.13 22.96
C GLU A 52 18.08 11.62 21.50
N ARG A 53 19.24 11.76 20.87
CA ARG A 53 19.36 12.15 19.46
C ARG A 53 18.99 11.00 18.53
N GLN A 54 19.44 9.79 18.84
CA GLN A 54 19.09 8.57 18.12
C GLN A 54 17.59 8.26 18.20
N LYS A 55 16.94 8.52 19.34
CA LYS A 55 15.48 8.44 19.45
C LYS A 55 14.78 9.39 18.48
N LYS A 56 15.32 10.59 18.26
CA LYS A 56 14.80 11.53 17.24
C LYS A 56 15.01 11.03 15.81
N VAL A 57 16.15 10.40 15.52
CA VAL A 57 16.38 9.72 14.23
C VAL A 57 15.29 8.66 13.99
N VAL A 58 15.09 7.74 14.93
CA VAL A 58 14.08 6.67 14.82
C VAL A 58 12.66 7.24 14.69
N GLU A 59 12.31 8.29 15.44
CA GLU A 59 11.01 8.96 15.34
C GLU A 59 10.74 9.46 13.90
N LYS A 60 11.75 10.06 13.25
CA LYS A 60 11.62 10.59 11.89
C LYS A 60 11.60 9.47 10.85
N LEU A 61 12.40 8.43 11.03
CA LEU A 61 12.39 7.24 10.18
C LEU A 61 11.05 6.52 10.23
N TYR A 62 10.47 6.37 11.42
CA TYR A 62 9.12 5.81 11.59
C TYR A 62 8.07 6.65 10.85
N LYS A 63 8.12 7.98 10.96
CA LYS A 63 7.21 8.85 10.21
C LYS A 63 7.36 8.68 8.70
N ALA A 64 8.58 8.51 8.20
CA ALA A 64 8.82 8.25 6.79
C ALA A 64 8.33 6.86 6.37
N SER A 65 8.50 5.82 7.20
CA SER A 65 8.02 4.47 6.90
C SER A 65 6.50 4.40 6.84
N LYS A 66 5.77 5.19 7.65
CA LYS A 66 4.31 5.31 7.53
C LYS A 66 3.85 5.89 6.19
N ILE A 67 4.69 6.68 5.52
CA ILE A 67 4.39 7.18 4.16
C ILE A 67 4.63 6.08 3.13
N VAL A 68 5.62 5.20 3.35
CA VAL A 68 5.84 4.01 2.50
C VAL A 68 4.61 3.11 2.52
N ASP A 69 3.98 2.89 3.68
CA ASP A 69 2.72 2.14 3.76
C ASP A 69 1.65 2.70 2.80
N GLU A 70 1.55 4.03 2.70
CA GLU A 70 0.58 4.72 1.84
C GLU A 70 0.92 4.66 0.35
N ILE A 71 2.21 4.69 0.01
CA ILE A 71 2.68 4.49 -1.37
C ILE A 71 2.43 3.04 -1.79
N TYR A 72 2.87 2.07 -0.98
CA TYR A 72 2.73 0.66 -1.31
C TYR A 72 1.26 0.24 -1.41
N LEU A 73 0.40 0.75 -0.53
CA LEU A 73 -1.04 0.53 -0.63
C LEU A 73 -1.61 1.00 -1.99
N ASP A 74 -1.11 2.12 -2.52
CA ASP A 74 -1.49 2.62 -3.85
C ASP A 74 -0.91 1.77 -4.98
N GLN A 75 0.33 1.30 -4.83
CA GLN A 75 1.01 0.42 -5.81
C GLN A 75 0.30 -0.93 -5.97
N VAL A 76 -0.23 -1.49 -4.89
CA VAL A 76 -0.92 -2.80 -4.92
C VAL A 76 -2.20 -2.74 -5.75
N TYR A 77 -3.01 -1.69 -5.61
CA TYR A 77 -4.26 -1.57 -6.34
C TYR A 77 -4.82 -0.15 -6.34
N SER A 78 -5.22 0.34 -7.51
CA SER A 78 -5.72 1.72 -7.71
C SER A 78 -6.91 2.09 -6.80
N ARG A 79 -7.74 1.10 -6.44
CA ARG A 79 -8.95 1.28 -5.64
C ARG A 79 -8.74 1.10 -4.14
N ASN A 80 -7.53 0.76 -3.70
CA ASN A 80 -7.28 0.49 -2.28
C ASN A 80 -7.63 1.67 -1.36
N LYS A 81 -7.34 2.90 -1.78
CA LYS A 81 -7.67 4.10 -0.98
C LYS A 81 -9.18 4.28 -0.81
N GLU A 82 -9.95 4.06 -1.87
CA GLU A 82 -11.43 4.11 -1.85
C GLU A 82 -11.98 3.01 -0.92
N ILE A 83 -11.55 1.76 -1.12
CA ILE A 83 -11.99 0.60 -0.33
C ILE A 83 -11.67 0.80 1.15
N ARG A 84 -10.45 1.21 1.47
CA ARG A 84 -10.02 1.45 2.86
C ARG A 84 -10.87 2.53 3.53
N ALA A 85 -11.14 3.64 2.83
CA ALA A 85 -11.96 4.72 3.36
C ALA A 85 -13.41 4.26 3.62
N GLN A 86 -13.99 3.49 2.71
CA GLN A 86 -15.33 2.90 2.88
C GLN A 86 -15.38 2.00 4.12
N LEU A 87 -14.45 1.05 4.24
CA LEU A 87 -14.39 0.12 5.37
C LEU A 87 -14.15 0.83 6.72
N GLN A 88 -13.31 1.87 6.74
CA GLN A 88 -13.07 2.68 7.93
C GLN A 88 -14.32 3.43 8.40
N SER A 89 -15.13 3.92 7.46
CA SER A 89 -16.35 4.69 7.76
C SER A 89 -17.54 3.83 8.23
N SER A 90 -17.48 2.51 8.03
CA SER A 90 -18.55 1.58 8.41
C SER A 90 -18.43 1.13 9.86
N ASP A 91 -19.55 1.06 10.57
CA ASP A 91 -19.67 0.44 11.89
C ASP A 91 -20.13 -1.03 11.84
N ASP A 92 -20.29 -1.61 10.64
CA ASP A 92 -20.67 -3.02 10.51
C ASP A 92 -19.53 -3.93 11.01
N PRO A 93 -19.80 -4.88 11.93
CA PRO A 93 -18.81 -5.84 12.41
C PRO A 93 -18.07 -6.63 11.31
N LEU A 94 -18.75 -6.97 10.21
CA LEU A 94 -18.14 -7.64 9.06
C LEU A 94 -17.17 -6.70 8.34
N ASP A 95 -17.50 -5.42 8.20
CA ASP A 95 -16.61 -4.43 7.58
C ASP A 95 -15.38 -4.15 8.45
N LYS A 96 -15.53 -4.16 9.79
CA LYS A 96 -14.38 -4.07 10.70
C LYS A 96 -13.42 -5.25 10.55
N LEU A 97 -13.94 -6.48 10.48
CA LEU A 97 -13.12 -7.67 10.21
C LEU A 97 -12.50 -7.63 8.81
N THR A 98 -13.24 -7.13 7.82
CA THR A 98 -12.74 -6.96 6.46
C THR A 98 -11.59 -5.94 6.43
N LEU A 99 -11.71 -4.82 7.16
CA LEU A 99 -10.67 -3.81 7.30
C LEU A 99 -9.40 -4.37 7.96
N GLU A 100 -9.56 -5.18 9.01
CA GLU A 100 -8.43 -5.83 9.67
C GLU A 100 -7.65 -6.70 8.69
N TYR A 101 -8.33 -7.57 7.96
CA TYR A 101 -7.67 -8.44 6.98
C TYR A 101 -7.12 -7.66 5.77
N PHE A 102 -7.83 -6.61 5.33
CA PHE A 102 -7.34 -5.67 4.32
C PHE A 102 -6.03 -5.03 4.73
N ASN A 103 -5.88 -4.61 5.99
CA ASN A 103 -4.63 -4.02 6.47
C ASN A 103 -3.48 -5.02 6.51
N ILE A 104 -3.75 -6.29 6.85
CA ILE A 104 -2.75 -7.37 6.80
C ILE A 104 -2.29 -7.60 5.35
N MET A 105 -3.23 -7.58 4.39
CA MET A 105 -2.98 -7.90 2.99
C MET A 105 -2.56 -6.72 2.12
N PHE A 106 -2.63 -5.49 2.62
CA PHE A 106 -2.49 -4.26 1.83
C PHE A 106 -3.45 -4.19 0.63
N GLY A 107 -4.66 -4.74 0.77
CA GLY A 107 -5.64 -4.79 -0.31
C GLY A 107 -6.74 -5.83 -0.08
N PRO A 108 -7.73 -5.94 -0.99
CA PRO A 108 -8.87 -6.84 -0.88
C PRO A 108 -8.57 -8.29 -1.34
N PHE A 109 -7.29 -8.65 -1.50
CA PHE A 109 -6.82 -9.91 -2.09
C PHE A 109 -6.09 -10.78 -1.06
N ASP A 110 -6.45 -12.06 -0.95
CA ASP A 110 -5.82 -12.99 0.00
C ASP A 110 -4.49 -13.51 -0.56
N ARG A 111 -3.37 -12.97 -0.06
CA ARG A 111 -2.02 -13.36 -0.48
C ARG A 111 -1.67 -14.81 -0.14
N LEU A 112 -2.38 -15.45 0.78
CA LEU A 112 -2.19 -16.87 1.13
C LEU A 112 -3.03 -17.82 0.25
N ASP A 113 -3.95 -17.29 -0.55
CA ASP A 113 -4.81 -18.06 -1.46
C ASP A 113 -4.79 -17.44 -2.87
N HIS A 114 -3.60 -17.33 -3.44
CA HIS A 114 -3.37 -16.90 -4.83
C HIS A 114 -4.04 -15.56 -5.19
N ASN A 115 -4.01 -14.59 -4.28
CA ASN A 115 -4.62 -13.26 -4.45
C ASN A 115 -6.13 -13.29 -4.72
N LYS A 116 -6.84 -14.35 -4.32
CA LYS A 116 -8.30 -14.39 -4.48
C LYS A 116 -8.97 -13.25 -3.71
N PRO A 117 -9.95 -12.55 -4.31
CA PRO A 117 -10.63 -11.46 -3.63
C PRO A 117 -11.45 -11.97 -2.46
N PHE A 118 -11.27 -11.38 -1.29
CA PHE A 118 -12.17 -11.60 -0.13
C PHE A 118 -13.17 -10.44 0.06
N TYR A 119 -12.94 -9.34 -0.65
CA TYR A 119 -13.84 -8.19 -0.73
C TYR A 119 -14.01 -7.74 -2.18
N GLY A 120 -15.26 -7.47 -2.59
CA GLY A 120 -15.61 -7.28 -3.99
C GLY A 120 -15.53 -8.57 -4.81
N THR A 121 -15.53 -8.44 -6.13
CA THR A 121 -15.52 -9.58 -7.08
C THR A 121 -14.43 -9.46 -8.13
N GLN A 122 -13.65 -8.38 -8.13
CA GLN A 122 -12.60 -8.17 -9.11
C GLN A 122 -11.36 -8.96 -8.73
N GLU A 123 -10.72 -9.58 -9.72
CA GLU A 123 -9.41 -10.21 -9.56
C GLU A 123 -8.32 -9.14 -9.39
N LYS A 124 -7.21 -9.50 -8.74
CA LYS A 124 -6.05 -8.63 -8.62
C LYS A 124 -5.46 -8.41 -10.03
N PRO A 125 -5.25 -7.16 -10.47
CA PRO A 125 -4.50 -6.91 -11.70
C PRO A 125 -3.07 -7.46 -11.59
N LEU A 126 -2.59 -8.17 -12.62
CA LEU A 126 -1.24 -8.76 -12.62
C LEU A 126 -0.15 -7.70 -12.47
N GLY A 127 -0.25 -6.62 -13.25
CA GLY A 127 0.64 -5.46 -13.16
C GLY A 127 0.31 -4.51 -11.98
N ALA A 128 -0.48 -4.96 -11.01
CA ALA A 128 -0.99 -4.18 -9.89
C ALA A 128 -1.48 -2.78 -10.32
N ASN A 129 -0.97 -1.71 -9.71
CA ASN A 129 -1.18 -0.33 -10.15
C ASN A 129 0.06 0.28 -10.83
N PHE A 130 1.00 -0.53 -11.32
CA PHE A 130 2.18 -0.05 -12.05
C PHE A 130 1.84 0.30 -13.51
N TYR A 131 0.84 -0.37 -14.09
CA TYR A 131 0.36 -0.16 -15.46
C TYR A 131 -1.13 0.23 -15.45
N PRO A 132 -1.68 0.74 -16.56
CA PRO A 132 -3.12 0.87 -16.72
C PRO A 132 -3.80 -0.51 -16.58
N GLU A 133 -4.92 -0.58 -15.85
CA GLU A 133 -5.61 -1.86 -15.58
C GLU A 133 -6.09 -2.59 -16.85
N ASP A 134 -6.32 -1.85 -17.94
CA ASP A 134 -6.74 -2.37 -19.24
C ASP A 134 -5.58 -2.73 -20.18
N MET A 135 -4.34 -2.48 -19.76
CA MET A 135 -3.17 -2.70 -20.58
C MET A 135 -2.76 -4.16 -20.56
N THR A 136 -2.42 -4.68 -21.73
CA THR A 136 -1.92 -6.06 -21.88
C THR A 136 -0.40 -6.08 -21.96
N LYS A 137 0.22 -7.21 -21.62
CA LYS A 137 1.64 -7.42 -21.81
C LYS A 137 2.06 -7.25 -23.28
N GLN A 138 1.24 -7.75 -24.21
CA GLN A 138 1.51 -7.62 -25.65
C GLN A 138 1.51 -6.15 -26.10
N GLU A 139 0.67 -5.32 -25.50
CA GLU A 139 0.66 -3.89 -25.78
C GLU A 139 1.95 -3.21 -25.32
N LEU A 140 2.47 -3.55 -24.13
CA LEU A 140 3.78 -3.07 -23.66
C LEU A 140 4.90 -3.45 -24.62
N GLU A 141 4.96 -4.74 -24.96
CA GLU A 141 5.99 -5.30 -25.84
C GLU A 141 5.94 -4.67 -27.23
N GLN A 142 4.73 -4.44 -27.76
CA GLN A 142 4.53 -3.80 -29.05
C GLN A 142 4.91 -2.31 -29.00
N TRP A 143 4.60 -1.60 -27.91
CA TRP A 143 5.02 -0.19 -27.74
C TRP A 143 6.54 -0.05 -27.80
N ILE A 144 7.26 -0.87 -27.02
CA ILE A 144 8.73 -0.86 -26.96
C ILE A 144 9.34 -1.19 -28.32
N LYS A 145 8.73 -2.14 -29.05
CA LYS A 145 9.19 -2.49 -30.40
C LYS A 145 9.03 -1.34 -31.40
N ASP A 146 7.94 -0.59 -31.31
CA ASP A 146 7.65 0.54 -32.19
C ASP A 146 8.41 1.82 -31.77
N HIS A 147 8.80 1.93 -30.51
CA HIS A 147 9.51 3.07 -29.91
C HIS A 147 10.72 2.58 -29.07
N PRO A 148 11.80 2.08 -29.71
CA PRO A 148 12.95 1.53 -28.99
C PRO A 148 13.66 2.56 -28.09
N GLU A 149 13.50 3.86 -28.35
CA GLU A 149 13.98 4.93 -27.48
C GLU A 149 13.34 4.94 -26.08
N ASP A 150 12.14 4.38 -25.94
CA ASP A 150 11.37 4.34 -24.70
C ASP A 150 11.73 3.13 -23.82
N GLU A 151 12.40 2.11 -24.36
CA GLU A 151 12.66 0.82 -23.71
C GLU A 151 13.23 0.98 -22.30
N LYS A 152 14.26 1.81 -22.15
CA LYS A 152 14.92 2.04 -20.86
C LYS A 152 13.98 2.64 -19.82
N ALA A 153 13.12 3.57 -20.24
CA ALA A 153 12.18 4.22 -19.32
C ALA A 153 11.04 3.26 -18.98
N PHE A 154 10.54 2.50 -19.94
CA PHE A 154 9.40 1.60 -19.75
C PHE A 154 9.73 0.31 -18.99
N THR A 155 11.00 -0.11 -19.01
CA THR A 155 11.49 -1.29 -18.26
C THR A 155 12.18 -0.90 -16.94
N SER A 156 12.14 0.38 -16.56
CA SER A 156 12.73 0.84 -15.30
C SER A 156 11.89 0.39 -14.10
N GLU A 157 12.58 -0.09 -13.06
CA GLU A 157 12.00 -0.44 -11.76
C GLU A 157 11.39 0.77 -11.01
N PHE A 158 11.63 2.00 -11.50
CA PHE A 158 11.28 3.25 -10.85
C PHE A 158 10.35 4.13 -11.68
N THR A 159 9.56 3.53 -12.57
CA THR A 159 8.54 4.21 -13.37
C THR A 159 7.19 3.49 -13.30
N VAL A 160 6.10 4.26 -13.32
CA VAL A 160 4.77 3.71 -13.60
C VAL A 160 4.40 4.02 -15.05
N ILE A 161 3.68 3.11 -15.69
CA ILE A 161 3.16 3.32 -17.04
C ILE A 161 1.74 3.84 -16.96
N ARG A 162 1.44 4.91 -17.69
CA ARG A 162 0.09 5.49 -17.75
C ARG A 162 -0.29 5.81 -19.19
N ARG A 163 -1.60 5.85 -19.46
CA ARG A 163 -2.15 6.39 -20.69
C ARG A 163 -2.34 7.90 -20.56
N GLN A 164 -1.77 8.66 -21.49
CA GLN A 164 -1.99 10.10 -21.61
C GLN A 164 -2.23 10.42 -23.09
N ASP A 165 -3.36 11.07 -23.40
CA ASP A 165 -3.72 11.47 -24.77
C ASP A 165 -3.64 10.33 -25.80
N GLY A 166 -4.00 9.10 -25.38
CA GLY A 166 -3.97 7.90 -26.23
C GLY A 166 -2.59 7.28 -26.42
N LYS A 167 -1.55 7.77 -25.73
CA LYS A 167 -0.19 7.23 -25.74
C LYS A 167 0.19 6.64 -24.39
N LEU A 168 1.11 5.67 -24.38
CA LEU A 168 1.74 5.21 -23.15
C LEU A 168 2.87 6.16 -22.77
N MET A 169 3.02 6.41 -21.46
CA MET A 169 4.06 7.24 -20.89
C MET A 169 4.66 6.54 -19.68
N ALA A 170 5.98 6.48 -19.59
CA ALA A 170 6.70 6.08 -18.39
C ALA A 170 6.92 7.30 -17.49
N ILE A 171 6.26 7.32 -16.33
CA ILE A 171 6.33 8.42 -15.35
C ILE A 171 7.23 7.99 -14.20
N PRO A 172 8.34 8.71 -13.93
CA PRO A 172 9.22 8.40 -12.79
C PRO A 172 8.47 8.41 -11.45
N TYR A 173 8.85 7.54 -10.52
CA TYR A 173 8.28 7.51 -9.17
C TYR A 173 8.41 8.86 -8.44
N SER A 174 9.56 9.53 -8.59
CA SER A 174 9.80 10.89 -8.08
C SER A 174 8.78 11.93 -8.56
N GLU A 175 8.16 11.71 -9.72
CA GLU A 175 7.10 12.56 -10.26
C GLU A 175 5.72 12.06 -9.85
N TYR A 176 5.44 10.77 -10.04
CA TYR A 176 4.12 10.18 -9.75
C TYR A 176 3.77 10.24 -8.24
N TYR A 177 4.75 9.98 -7.37
CA TYR A 177 4.61 10.04 -5.90
C TYR A 177 5.27 11.30 -5.30
N LYS A 178 5.41 12.38 -6.08
CA LYS A 178 6.19 13.57 -5.71
C LYS A 178 5.83 14.14 -4.34
N GLY A 179 4.55 14.23 -4.00
CA GLY A 179 4.09 14.76 -2.71
C GLY A 179 4.62 13.95 -1.54
N GLN A 180 4.39 12.64 -1.56
CA GLN A 180 4.82 11.68 -0.55
C GLN A 180 6.34 11.60 -0.45
N LEU A 181 7.03 11.49 -1.59
CA LEU A 181 8.49 11.40 -1.66
C LEU A 181 9.19 12.69 -1.21
N THR A 182 8.58 13.86 -1.44
CA THR A 182 9.07 15.13 -0.88
C THR A 182 8.98 15.15 0.65
N LEU A 183 7.85 14.68 1.22
CA LEU A 183 7.71 14.59 2.67
C LEU A 183 8.71 13.60 3.27
N MET A 184 8.92 12.45 2.64
CA MET A 184 9.95 11.49 3.04
C MET A 184 11.36 12.09 2.96
N SER A 185 11.69 12.78 1.86
CA SER A 185 12.97 13.49 1.69
C SER A 185 13.23 14.46 2.85
N ASN A 186 12.22 15.27 3.21
CA ASN A 186 12.34 16.21 4.32
C ASN A 186 12.52 15.50 5.68
N LEU A 187 11.76 14.43 5.95
CA LEU A 187 11.90 13.66 7.18
C LEU A 187 13.29 13.02 7.31
N LEU A 188 13.85 12.50 6.22
CA LEU A 188 15.21 11.95 6.20
C LEU A 188 16.27 13.03 6.38
N LYS A 189 16.10 14.21 5.77
CA LYS A 189 16.97 15.39 5.99
C LYS A 189 16.91 15.86 7.45
N GLU A 190 15.74 15.86 8.06
CA GLU A 190 15.58 16.16 9.50
C GLU A 190 16.23 15.08 10.37
N ALA A 191 16.05 13.80 10.07
CA ALA A 191 16.70 12.70 10.78
C ALA A 191 18.23 12.85 10.73
N ALA A 192 18.77 13.22 9.56
CA ALA A 192 20.20 13.42 9.36
C ALA A 192 20.80 14.53 10.26
N GLN A 193 20.01 15.51 10.71
CA GLN A 193 20.46 16.54 11.66
C GLN A 193 20.73 15.96 13.07
N TYR A 194 20.06 14.87 13.42
CA TYR A 194 20.21 14.16 14.68
C TYR A 194 21.16 12.96 14.60
N ALA A 195 21.49 12.49 13.39
CA ALA A 195 22.43 11.40 13.18
C ALA A 195 23.88 11.88 13.41
N ASP A 196 24.49 11.48 14.52
CA ASP A 196 25.89 11.80 14.81
C ASP A 196 26.87 10.87 14.05
N ASN A 197 26.44 9.64 13.73
CA ASN A 197 27.21 8.72 12.91
C ASN A 197 27.29 9.25 11.45
N PRO A 198 28.50 9.42 10.88
CA PRO A 198 28.67 10.06 9.57
C PRO A 198 28.17 9.21 8.40
N SER A 199 28.29 7.86 8.45
CA SER A 199 27.77 7.00 7.38
C SER A 199 26.25 7.02 7.35
N LEU A 200 25.59 6.96 8.52
CA LEU A 200 24.13 7.09 8.62
C LEU A 200 23.67 8.45 8.10
N LYS A 201 24.32 9.54 8.51
CA LYS A 201 24.01 10.88 8.00
C LYS A 201 24.13 10.96 6.48
N ARG A 202 25.21 10.40 5.91
CA ARG A 202 25.41 10.36 4.44
C ARG A 202 24.27 9.61 3.77
N TYR A 203 23.97 8.40 4.21
CA TYR A 203 22.87 7.59 3.67
C TYR A 203 21.53 8.32 3.71
N LEU A 204 21.16 8.91 4.85
CA LEU A 204 19.89 9.63 4.98
C LEU A 204 19.80 10.81 4.01
N LEU A 205 20.88 11.56 3.82
CA LEU A 205 20.92 12.69 2.89
C LEU A 205 20.88 12.25 1.42
N THR A 206 21.65 11.22 1.04
CA THR A 206 21.66 10.73 -0.34
C THR A 206 20.34 10.03 -0.69
N ARG A 207 19.75 9.26 0.23
CA ARG A 207 18.42 8.64 0.04
C ARG A 207 17.31 9.69 -0.06
N ALA A 208 17.39 10.76 0.72
CA ALA A 208 16.46 11.88 0.60
C ALA A 208 16.52 12.55 -0.78
N GLU A 209 17.71 12.62 -1.39
CA GLU A 209 17.87 13.16 -2.74
C GLU A 209 17.41 12.17 -3.83
N ALA A 210 17.69 10.88 -3.65
CA ALA A 210 17.24 9.82 -4.55
C ALA A 210 15.72 9.84 -4.75
N PHE A 211 14.94 10.09 -3.69
CA PHE A 211 13.49 10.25 -3.76
C PHE A 211 13.01 11.38 -4.68
N LEU A 212 13.83 12.40 -4.90
CA LEU A 212 13.48 13.56 -5.73
C LEU A 212 14.06 13.45 -7.15
N THR A 213 15.15 12.72 -7.31
CA THR A 213 15.89 12.59 -8.57
C THR A 213 15.57 11.31 -9.33
N ASN A 214 14.94 10.34 -8.67
CA ASN A 214 14.70 8.99 -9.19
C ASN A 214 15.98 8.15 -9.42
N ASP A 215 17.14 8.61 -8.95
CA ASP A 215 18.42 7.90 -9.04
C ASP A 215 18.84 7.43 -7.65
N TYR A 216 18.81 6.12 -7.44
CA TYR A 216 19.05 5.49 -6.14
C TYR A 216 20.49 5.00 -5.97
N PHE A 217 21.32 4.99 -7.02
CA PHE A 217 22.62 4.33 -7.02
C PHE A 217 23.56 4.83 -5.91
N GLU A 218 23.76 6.15 -5.81
CA GLU A 218 24.63 6.74 -4.77
C GLU A 218 24.10 6.47 -3.37
N SER A 219 22.77 6.43 -3.20
CA SER A 219 22.15 6.15 -1.91
C SER A 219 22.27 4.68 -1.50
N ASP A 220 22.20 3.75 -2.45
CA ASP A 220 22.41 2.32 -2.19
C ASP A 220 23.88 2.04 -1.86
N MET A 221 24.83 2.71 -2.52
CA MET A 221 26.24 2.67 -2.13
C MET A 221 26.44 3.21 -0.71
N ALA A 222 25.78 4.32 -0.35
CA ALA A 222 25.84 4.86 0.99
C ALA A 222 25.18 3.95 2.05
N TRP A 223 24.16 3.18 1.67
CA TRP A 223 23.54 2.16 2.51
C TRP A 223 24.51 1.00 2.77
N MET A 224 25.16 0.48 1.74
CA MET A 224 26.19 -0.57 1.87
C MET A 224 27.40 -0.13 2.70
N ASP A 225 27.72 1.17 2.68
CA ASP A 225 28.81 1.78 3.47
C ASP A 225 28.43 2.05 4.95
N LEU A 226 27.19 1.74 5.38
CA LEU A 226 26.79 1.89 6.79
C LEU A 226 27.71 1.08 7.71
N LYS A 227 28.33 1.76 8.66
CA LYS A 227 29.25 1.15 9.62
C LYS A 227 29.23 1.86 10.95
N ASP A 228 29.67 1.14 11.99
CA ASP A 228 29.83 1.66 13.35
C ASP A 228 28.56 2.40 13.84
N ASN A 229 27.40 1.87 13.47
CA ASN A 229 26.10 2.47 13.68
C ASN A 229 25.13 1.45 14.28
N LEU A 230 24.31 1.91 15.21
CA LEU A 230 23.31 1.09 15.89
C LEU A 230 21.96 1.06 15.14
N ILE A 231 21.63 2.12 14.40
CA ILE A 231 20.36 2.24 13.68
C ILE A 231 20.56 1.77 12.24
N GLU A 232 20.34 0.49 11.98
CA GLU A 232 20.30 -0.04 10.61
C GLU A 232 18.94 0.29 9.97
N VAL A 233 18.94 0.86 8.76
CA VAL A 233 17.72 1.28 8.09
C VAL A 233 17.83 1.19 6.57
N VAL A 234 16.86 0.52 5.97
CA VAL A 234 16.62 0.49 4.51
C VAL A 234 15.23 1.06 4.23
N ILE A 235 15.12 1.99 3.28
CA ILE A 235 13.84 2.63 2.92
C ILE A 235 13.85 3.11 1.47
N GLY A 236 13.00 2.54 0.62
CA GLY A 236 12.92 2.90 -0.80
C GLY A 236 12.19 1.83 -1.64
N PRO A 237 12.07 2.04 -2.96
CA PRO A 237 11.60 1.01 -3.88
C PRO A 237 12.69 -0.03 -4.11
N TYR A 238 12.36 -1.32 -4.02
CA TYR A 238 13.33 -2.43 -4.12
C TYR A 238 12.75 -3.65 -4.83
N GLU A 239 11.85 -4.37 -4.16
CA GLU A 239 11.36 -5.66 -4.64
C GLU A 239 10.31 -5.49 -5.75
N VAL A 240 10.36 -6.36 -6.75
CA VAL A 240 9.50 -6.30 -7.96
C VAL A 240 8.35 -7.29 -7.95
N TYR A 241 8.21 -8.12 -6.91
CA TYR A 241 7.25 -9.24 -6.88
C TYR A 241 5.76 -8.85 -6.89
N GLU A 242 5.44 -7.56 -6.71
CA GLU A 242 4.07 -7.08 -6.81
C GLU A 242 3.63 -6.88 -8.28
N ASP A 243 4.59 -6.80 -9.20
CA ASP A 243 4.39 -6.82 -10.66
C ASP A 243 4.54 -8.27 -11.17
N GLU A 244 3.41 -8.93 -11.50
CA GLU A 244 3.31 -10.36 -11.84
C GLU A 244 3.36 -10.68 -13.35
#